data_AF-A0A941NWH8-F1
#
_entry.id   AF-A0A941NWH8-F1
#
_cell.length_a   1.000
_cell.length_b   1.000
_cell.length_c   1.000
_cell.angle_alpha   90.00
_cell.angle_beta   90.00
_cell.angle_gamma   90.00
#
_symmetry.space_group_name_H-M   'P 1'
#
loop_
_entity.id
_entity.type
_entity.pdbx_description
1 polymer ?
#
loop_
_entity_poly.entity_id
_entity_poly.type
_entity_poly.pdbx_seq_one_letter_code
_entity_poly.pdbx_strand_id
1 'polypeptide(L)'
;MGQILHGSARTTAVVRRATQNSQESLNRLAERYDINPKTVVKWKKRSHANDAPVGPRQPHSTTLADVRARNGLRLHFASTTYSFGDCLYALRSSIPSLTRSACIACFSAMTSADCRRWKAISRQNKFFRNKKASHQ
;
A
#
# COMPACT_ATOMS: atom_id res chain seq x y z
N MET A 1 7.78 -7.30 14.76
CA MET A 1 7.22 -6.21 13.93
C MET A 1 6.23 -5.44 14.79
N GLY A 2 6.50 -4.18 15.14
CA GLY A 2 5.59 -3.38 15.95
C GLY A 2 4.27 -3.12 15.22
N GLN A 3 3.14 -3.23 15.92
CA GLN A 3 1.84 -2.77 15.42
C GLN A 3 1.93 -1.25 15.22
N ILE A 4 1.98 -0.79 13.97
CA ILE A 4 1.91 0.65 13.65
C ILE A 4 0.45 1.06 13.82
N LEU A 5 0.14 1.65 14.97
CA LEU A 5 -1.18 2.18 15.27
C LEU A 5 -1.26 3.64 14.82
N HIS A 6 -2.44 4.05 14.38
CA HIS A 6 -2.71 5.45 14.06
C HIS A 6 -2.56 6.33 15.32
N GLY A 7 -2.11 7.58 15.18
CA GLY A 7 -1.86 8.47 16.34
C GLY A 7 -3.10 8.76 17.21
N SER A 8 -4.31 8.58 16.66
CA SER A 8 -5.58 8.71 17.38
C SER A 8 -6.13 7.37 17.92
N ALA A 9 -5.38 6.27 17.78
CA ALA A 9 -5.84 4.96 18.22
C ALA A 9 -5.83 4.85 19.76
N ARG A 10 -7.01 4.94 20.38
CA ARG A 10 -7.18 4.76 21.83
C ARG A 10 -6.98 3.31 22.30
N THR A 11 -7.23 2.33 21.43
CA THR A 11 -7.10 0.90 21.76
C THR A 11 -5.77 0.35 21.29
N THR A 12 -4.73 0.52 22.10
CA THR A 12 -3.40 -0.04 21.83
C THR A 12 -3.30 -1.51 22.20
N ALA A 13 -2.27 -2.20 21.72
CA ALA A 13 -2.02 -3.60 22.07
C ALA A 13 -1.92 -3.83 23.58
N VAL A 14 -1.39 -2.86 24.33
CA VAL A 14 -1.29 -2.90 25.79
C VAL A 14 -2.67 -2.85 26.44
N VAL A 15 -3.51 -1.89 26.04
CA VAL A 15 -4.89 -1.75 26.57
C VAL A 15 -5.74 -2.98 26.26
N ARG A 16 -5.58 -3.58 25.08
CA ARG A 16 -6.29 -4.81 24.69
C ARG A 16 -5.88 -6.00 25.56
N ARG A 17 -4.59 -6.18 25.84
CA ARG A 17 -4.10 -7.24 26.75
C ARG A 17 -4.58 -7.01 28.19
N ALA A 18 -4.52 -5.77 28.67
CA ALA A 18 -5.04 -5.42 29.99
C ALA A 18 -6.54 -5.71 30.11
N THR A 19 -7.31 -5.42 29.06
CA THR A 19 -8.75 -5.71 28.99
C THR A 19 -9.04 -7.23 28.99
N GLN A 20 -8.22 -8.03 28.31
CA GLN A 20 -8.37 -9.49 28.26
C GLN A 20 -8.07 -10.15 29.61
N ASN A 21 -7.02 -9.68 30.31
CA ASN A 21 -6.59 -10.27 31.58
C ASN A 21 -7.38 -9.74 32.80
N SER A 22 -8.19 -8.70 32.63
CA SER A 22 -8.91 -8.08 33.73
C SER A 22 -10.23 -8.79 34.04
N GLN A 23 -10.42 -9.10 35.33
CA GLN A 23 -11.66 -9.64 35.89
C GLN A 23 -12.67 -8.55 36.26
N GLU A 24 -12.32 -7.27 36.07
CA GLU A 24 -13.20 -6.14 36.39
C GLU A 24 -14.47 -6.12 35.53
N SER A 25 -15.49 -5.40 36.02
CA SER A 25 -16.73 -5.17 35.29
C SER A 25 -16.48 -4.33 34.03
N LEU A 26 -17.31 -4.55 33.01
CA LEU A 26 -17.17 -3.89 31.70
C LEU A 26 -17.23 -2.36 31.81
N ASN A 27 -18.09 -1.84 32.69
CA ASN A 27 -18.26 -0.39 32.88
C ASN A 27 -17.02 0.26 33.50
N ARG A 28 -16.40 -0.39 34.51
CA ARG A 28 -15.16 0.12 35.10
C ARG A 28 -13.99 0.15 34.11
N LEU A 29 -13.89 -0.86 33.26
CA LEU A 29 -12.88 -0.88 32.19
C LEU A 29 -13.14 0.19 31.13
N ALA A 30 -14.41 0.44 30.79
CA ALA A 30 -14.80 1.48 29.85
C ALA A 30 -14.42 2.88 30.37
N GLU A 31 -14.72 3.16 31.64
CA GLU A 31 -14.38 4.43 32.31
C GLU A 31 -12.88 4.65 32.42
N ARG A 32 -12.12 3.63 32.87
CA ARG A 32 -10.66 3.75 33.06
C ARG A 32 -9.92 4.09 31.76
N TYR A 33 -10.33 3.48 30.65
CA TYR A 33 -9.64 3.63 29.38
C TYR A 33 -10.33 4.61 28.41
N ASP A 34 -11.42 5.27 28.83
CA ASP A 34 -12.25 6.13 27.98
C ASP A 34 -12.60 5.48 26.63
N ILE A 35 -13.08 4.23 26.71
CA ILE A 35 -13.45 3.40 25.55
C ILE A 35 -14.90 2.95 25.66
N ASN A 36 -15.57 2.84 24.50
CA ASN A 36 -16.95 2.35 24.43
C ASN A 36 -17.06 0.95 25.08
N PRO A 37 -18.02 0.71 26.01
CA PRO A 37 -18.24 -0.61 26.61
C PRO A 37 -18.40 -1.75 25.60
N LYS A 38 -18.98 -1.48 24.42
CA LYS A 38 -19.09 -2.47 23.32
C LYS A 38 -17.71 -2.93 22.83
N THR A 39 -16.73 -2.03 22.84
CA THR A 39 -15.33 -2.32 22.48
C THR A 39 -14.68 -3.20 23.54
N VAL A 40 -14.96 -2.96 24.84
CA VAL A 40 -14.49 -3.81 25.95
C VAL A 40 -15.01 -5.24 25.79
N VAL A 41 -16.31 -5.40 25.56
CA VAL A 41 -16.95 -6.71 25.32
C VAL A 41 -16.32 -7.42 24.12
N LYS A 42 -16.12 -6.68 23.02
CA LYS A 42 -15.50 -7.21 21.79
C LYS A 42 -14.09 -7.73 22.05
N TRP A 43 -13.26 -7.00 22.81
CA TRP A 43 -11.89 -7.41 23.09
C TRP A 43 -11.79 -8.54 24.11
N LYS A 44 -12.66 -8.57 25.12
CA LYS A 44 -12.70 -9.65 26.12
C LYS A 44 -13.09 -11.00 25.52
N LYS A 45 -13.92 -11.00 24.46
CA LYS A 45 -14.30 -12.22 23.71
C LYS A 45 -13.24 -12.71 22.71
N ARG A 46 -12.22 -11.90 22.38
CA ARG A 46 -11.19 -12.28 21.40
C ARG A 46 -10.04 -13.01 22.09
N SER A 47 -9.49 -14.02 21.42
CA SER A 47 -8.32 -14.78 21.90
C SER A 47 -6.97 -14.09 21.61
N HIS A 48 -6.96 -13.07 20.75
CA HIS A 48 -5.73 -12.39 20.31
C HIS A 48 -5.85 -10.87 20.45
N ALA A 49 -4.76 -10.22 20.89
CA ALA A 49 -4.68 -8.76 21.04
C ALA A 49 -4.15 -8.04 19.78
N ASN A 50 -3.54 -8.79 18.86
CA ASN A 50 -2.97 -8.26 17.62
C ASN A 50 -4.07 -8.11 16.57
N ASP A 51 -4.00 -7.03 15.80
CA ASP A 51 -4.83 -6.88 14.61
C ASP A 51 -4.37 -7.87 13.54
N ALA A 52 -5.34 -8.54 12.90
CA ALA A 52 -5.07 -9.32 11.70
C ALA A 52 -4.69 -8.36 10.56
N PRO A 53 -3.81 -8.77 9.63
CA PRO A 53 -3.52 -7.98 8.45
C PRO A 53 -4.82 -7.69 7.70
N VAL A 54 -5.17 -6.41 7.61
CA VAL A 54 -6.37 -5.96 6.91
C VAL A 54 -6.03 -5.83 5.44
N GLY A 55 -6.56 -6.73 4.61
CA GLY A 55 -6.38 -6.68 3.16
C GLY A 55 -6.57 -8.03 2.48
N PRO A 56 -6.69 -8.04 1.15
CA PRO A 56 -6.73 -9.28 0.38
C PRO A 56 -5.44 -10.07 0.57
N ARG A 57 -5.57 -11.36 0.91
CA ARG A 57 -4.44 -12.28 1.16
C ARG A 57 -3.48 -12.36 -0.03
N GLN A 58 -3.99 -12.11 -1.23
CA GLN A 58 -3.20 -11.94 -2.44
C GLN A 58 -3.63 -10.63 -3.11
N PRO A 59 -2.74 -9.63 -3.27
CA PRO A 59 -3.04 -8.42 -4.02
C PRO A 59 -3.09 -8.76 -5.51
N HIS A 60 -4.26 -9.16 -6.01
CA HIS A 60 -4.47 -9.32 -7.44
C HIS A 60 -4.88 -7.98 -8.04
N SER A 61 -4.08 -7.46 -8.97
CA SER A 61 -4.52 -6.36 -9.84
C SER A 61 -5.49 -6.95 -10.87
N THR A 62 -6.77 -6.62 -10.75
CA THR A 62 -7.82 -7.03 -11.70
C THR A 62 -7.57 -6.52 -13.12
N THR A 63 -6.72 -5.50 -13.28
CA THR A 63 -6.49 -4.78 -14.53
C THR A 63 -5.41 -5.41 -15.42
N LEU A 64 -4.56 -6.29 -14.88
CA LEU A 64 -3.57 -7.05 -15.65
C LEU A 64 -3.63 -8.51 -15.23
N ALA A 65 -4.71 -9.23 -15.59
CA ALA A 65 -4.81 -10.66 -15.32
C ALA A 65 -3.68 -11.45 -16.01
N ASP A 66 -3.23 -10.98 -17.18
CA ASP A 66 -2.17 -11.64 -17.95
C ASP A 66 -0.79 -11.51 -17.28
N VAL A 67 -0.29 -12.65 -16.79
CA VAL A 67 1.03 -12.79 -16.18
C VAL A 67 2.14 -12.47 -17.19
N ARG A 68 1.93 -12.76 -18.48
CA ARG A 68 2.87 -12.42 -19.56
C ARG A 68 3.03 -10.91 -19.67
N ALA A 69 1.94 -10.16 -19.54
CA ALA A 69 1.95 -8.70 -19.55
C ALA A 69 2.76 -8.11 -18.40
N ARG A 70 2.54 -8.62 -17.18
CA ARG A 70 3.28 -8.18 -15.99
C ARG A 70 4.76 -8.51 -16.09
N ASN A 71 5.12 -9.70 -16.59
CA ASN A 71 6.51 -10.12 -16.71
C ASN A 71 7.23 -9.37 -17.83
N GLY A 72 6.58 -9.15 -18.98
CA GLY A 72 7.11 -8.34 -20.08
C GLY A 72 7.35 -6.89 -19.64
N LEU A 73 6.40 -6.29 -18.90
CA LEU A 73 6.59 -4.98 -18.30
C LEU A 73 7.81 -4.96 -17.36
N ARG A 74 7.86 -5.90 -16.40
CA ARG A 74 8.92 -5.97 -15.39
C ARG A 74 10.31 -6.13 -16.02
N LEU A 75 10.45 -7.03 -16.99
CA LEU A 75 11.71 -7.26 -17.69
C LEU A 75 12.12 -6.02 -18.50
N HIS A 76 11.19 -5.42 -19.24
CA HIS A 76 11.46 -4.23 -20.05
C HIS A 76 11.86 -3.02 -19.19
N PHE A 77 11.21 -2.83 -18.04
CA PHE A 77 11.57 -1.76 -17.10
C PHE A 77 12.89 -2.01 -16.36
N ALA A 78 13.23 -3.28 -16.09
CA ALA A 78 14.52 -3.63 -15.49
C ALA A 78 15.68 -3.42 -16.49
N SER A 79 15.43 -3.65 -17.79
CA SER A 79 16.44 -3.53 -18.84
C SER A 79 16.62 -2.11 -19.39
N THR A 80 15.69 -1.19 -19.16
CA THR A 80 15.64 0.06 -19.93
C THR A 80 15.34 1.30 -19.07
N THR A 81 16.08 2.39 -19.30
CA THR A 81 15.86 3.74 -18.72
C THR A 81 14.77 4.54 -19.45
N TYR A 82 13.81 3.86 -20.07
CA TYR A 82 12.85 4.47 -20.97
C TYR A 82 11.80 5.33 -20.24
N SER A 83 11.23 6.29 -20.98
CA SER A 83 10.11 7.06 -20.46
C SER A 83 8.84 6.19 -20.44
N PHE A 84 7.93 6.48 -19.51
CA PHE A 84 6.70 5.70 -19.34
C PHE A 84 5.84 5.61 -20.62
N GLY A 85 5.81 6.69 -21.42
CA GLY A 85 5.05 6.73 -22.66
C GLY A 85 5.61 5.77 -23.70
N ASP A 86 6.92 5.66 -23.76
CA ASP A 86 7.59 4.85 -24.78
C ASP A 86 7.54 3.35 -24.41
N CYS A 87 7.56 3.01 -23.12
CA CYS A 87 7.27 1.64 -22.66
C CYS A 87 5.85 1.21 -23.03
N LEU A 88 4.86 2.08 -22.84
CA LEU A 88 3.48 1.80 -23.25
C LEU A 88 3.38 1.53 -24.75
N TYR A 89 4.07 2.32 -25.57
CA TYR A 89 4.07 2.15 -27.03
C TYR A 89 4.70 0.82 -27.44
N ALA A 90 5.88 0.49 -26.89
CA ALA A 90 6.59 -0.76 -27.18
C ALA A 90 5.81 -2.02 -26.76
N LEU A 91 5.04 -1.94 -25.67
CA LEU A 91 4.28 -3.07 -25.14
C LEU A 91 2.86 -3.18 -25.74
N ARG A 92 2.35 -2.12 -26.38
CA ARG A 92 1.03 -2.12 -27.03
C ARG A 92 0.98 -3.06 -28.24
N SER A 93 2.11 -3.25 -28.94
CA SER A 93 2.22 -4.20 -30.05
C SER A 93 2.05 -5.64 -29.59
N SER A 94 2.61 -5.99 -28.43
CA SER A 94 2.52 -7.33 -27.84
C SER A 94 1.20 -7.53 -27.08
N ILE A 95 0.61 -6.45 -26.53
CA ILE A 95 -0.53 -6.50 -25.61
C ILE A 95 -1.50 -5.36 -25.92
N PRO A 96 -2.42 -5.55 -26.88
CA PRO A 96 -3.31 -4.49 -27.35
C PRO A 96 -4.34 -4.04 -26.30
N SER A 97 -4.63 -4.87 -25.30
CA SER A 97 -5.53 -4.54 -24.18
C SER A 97 -4.87 -3.71 -23.07
N LEU A 98 -3.57 -3.42 -23.17
CA LEU A 98 -2.82 -2.72 -22.13
C LEU A 98 -3.26 -1.25 -22.04
N THR A 99 -3.95 -0.88 -20.97
CA THR A 99 -4.33 0.51 -20.71
C THR A 99 -3.22 1.28 -19.99
N ARG A 100 -3.25 2.61 -20.12
CA ARG A 100 -2.32 3.51 -19.41
C ARG A 100 -2.39 3.30 -17.89
N SER A 101 -3.59 3.14 -17.34
CA SER A 101 -3.82 2.89 -15.91
C SER A 101 -3.30 1.54 -15.45
N ALA A 102 -3.48 0.49 -16.25
CA ALA A 102 -2.90 -0.83 -15.99
C ALA A 102 -1.36 -0.77 -15.89
N CYS A 103 -0.72 -0.06 -16.81
CA CYS A 103 0.73 0.11 -16.82
C CYS A 103 1.22 0.89 -15.58
N ILE A 104 0.54 1.97 -15.20
CA ILE A 104 0.86 2.74 -13.96
C ILE A 104 0.67 1.87 -12.72
N ALA A 105 -0.42 1.09 -12.64
CA ALA A 105 -0.69 0.22 -11.50
C ALA A 105 0.36 -0.89 -11.36
N CYS A 106 0.77 -1.51 -12.47
CA CYS A 106 1.87 -2.47 -12.49
C CYS A 106 3.18 -1.82 -12.05
N PHE A 107 3.41 -0.57 -12.46
CA PHE A 107 4.56 0.20 -12.04
C PHE A 107 4.61 0.48 -10.55
N SER A 108 3.49 0.93 -9.95
CA SER A 108 3.38 1.15 -8.51
C SER A 108 3.49 -0.14 -7.67
N ALA A 109 3.24 -1.31 -8.28
CA ALA A 109 3.36 -2.62 -7.64
C ALA A 109 4.76 -3.25 -7.75
N MET A 110 5.69 -2.66 -8.52
CA MET A 110 7.09 -3.12 -8.58
C MET A 110 7.87 -2.66 -7.33
N THR A 111 8.82 -3.48 -6.89
CA THR A 111 9.56 -3.32 -5.63
C THR A 111 10.28 -1.97 -5.47
N SER A 112 10.51 -1.56 -4.22
CA SER A 112 11.00 -0.24 -3.82
C SER A 112 12.39 0.17 -4.38
N ALA A 113 13.19 -0.78 -4.88
CA ALA A 113 14.46 -0.48 -5.55
C ALA A 113 14.26 0.17 -6.93
N ASP A 114 13.38 -0.38 -7.76
CA ASP A 114 13.10 0.12 -9.11
C ASP A 114 12.31 1.43 -9.08
N CYS A 115 11.41 1.55 -8.10
CA CYS A 115 10.61 2.75 -7.88
C CYS A 115 11.47 3.96 -7.47
N ARG A 116 12.60 3.75 -6.76
CA ARG A 116 13.56 4.82 -6.40
C ARG A 116 14.33 5.34 -7.60
N ARG A 117 14.82 4.44 -8.46
CA ARG A 117 15.52 4.80 -9.72
C ARG A 117 14.63 5.63 -10.63
N TRP A 118 13.36 5.28 -10.74
CA TRP A 118 12.41 6.04 -11.56
C TRP A 118 11.88 7.31 -10.90
N LYS A 119 11.68 7.36 -9.56
CA LYS A 119 11.40 8.64 -8.88
C LYS A 119 12.53 9.64 -9.10
N ALA A 120 13.78 9.20 -9.22
CA ALA A 120 14.90 10.05 -9.59
C ALA A 120 14.81 10.54 -11.05
N ILE A 121 14.54 9.64 -12.01
CA ILE A 121 14.38 9.98 -13.44
C ILE A 121 13.15 10.88 -13.69
N SER A 122 12.01 10.61 -13.06
CA SER A 122 10.80 11.45 -13.19
C SER A 122 10.97 12.83 -12.55
N ARG A 123 11.72 12.94 -11.44
CA ARG A 123 12.12 14.24 -10.88
C ARG A 123 13.03 15.02 -11.82
N GLN A 124 13.99 14.37 -12.48
CA GLN A 124 14.82 14.99 -13.52
C GLN A 124 13.96 15.45 -14.72
N ASN A 125 13.06 14.61 -15.23
CA ASN A 125 12.18 15.01 -16.35
C ASN A 125 11.21 16.15 -15.99
N LYS A 126 10.72 16.21 -14.75
CA LYS A 126 9.92 17.34 -14.26
C LYS A 126 10.76 18.62 -14.15
N PHE A 127 12.02 18.49 -13.73
CA PHE A 127 12.99 19.60 -13.69
C PHE A 127 13.27 20.15 -15.11
N PHE A 128 13.51 19.29 -16.11
CA PHE A 128 13.74 19.71 -17.50
C PHE A 128 12.50 20.35 -18.15
N ARG A 129 11.29 19.85 -17.85
CA ARG A 129 10.04 20.47 -18.32
C ARG A 129 9.82 21.87 -17.73
N ASN A 130 10.08 22.06 -16.44
CA ASN A 130 9.97 23.37 -15.81
C ASN A 130 11.05 24.35 -16.29
N LYS A 131 12.27 23.88 -16.60
CA LYS A 131 13.35 24.72 -17.10
C LYS A 131 13.11 25.23 -18.54
N LYS A 132 12.37 24.47 -19.36
CA LYS A 132 11.92 24.94 -20.68
C LYS A 132 10.79 25.98 -20.59
N ALA A 133 10.00 25.96 -19.52
CA ALA A 133 8.91 26.92 -19.30
C ALA A 133 9.37 28.26 -18.73
N SER A 134 10.63 28.38 -18.27
CA SER A 134 11.20 29.60 -17.69
C SER A 134 12.17 30.35 -18.62
N HIS A 135 12.27 29.93 -19.89
CA HIS A 135 13.04 30.61 -20.95
C HIS A 135 12.13 31.10 -22.11
N GLN A 136 10.84 31.23 -21.84
CA GLN A 136 9.87 31.93 -22.68
C GLN A 136 9.30 33.12 -21.90
#